data_AF-A0A7L4JFK3-F1
#
_entry.id   AF-A0A7L4JFK3-F1
#
_cell.length_a   1.000
_cell.length_b   1.000
_cell.length_c   1.000
_cell.angle_alpha   90.00
_cell.angle_beta   90.00
_cell.angle_gamma   90.00
#
_symmetry.space_group_name_H-M   'P 1'
#
loop_
_entity.id
_entity.type
_entity.pdbx_description
1 polymer ?
#
loop_
_entity_poly.entity_id
_entity_poly.type
_entity_poly.pdbx_seq_one_letter_code
_entity_poly.pdbx_strand_id
1 'polypeptide(L)'
;QMSNSSTISHFLLLAVADTRELQLLHFCLFLSISLAALLGNGLVISAVACSHHLHTPMFFFLLNLALSNLGSICTTVPKAMHNSLWDTRHISYAGCTAQVFFVVFCTTTEFYLLTIMCYDDYVSICQPLHYETFLASRACAHMAAAAWASAFLDALM
;
A
#
# COMPACT_ATOMS: atom_id res chain seq x y z
N GLN A 1 -43.96 -28.59 -0.98
CA GLN A 1 -44.05 -27.24 -1.57
C GLN A 1 -42.86 -26.45 -1.06
N MET A 2 -41.75 -26.47 -1.80
CA MET A 2 -40.49 -25.85 -1.39
C MET A 2 -40.42 -24.43 -1.95
N SER A 3 -40.38 -23.45 -1.06
CA SER A 3 -40.14 -22.04 -1.35
C SER A 3 -38.67 -21.85 -1.70
N ASN A 4 -38.39 -21.60 -2.99
CA ASN A 4 -37.10 -21.14 -3.49
C ASN A 4 -36.84 -19.71 -3.01
N SER A 5 -36.22 -19.56 -1.85
CA SER A 5 -35.57 -18.31 -1.46
C SER A 5 -34.27 -18.18 -2.24
N SER A 6 -34.32 -17.50 -3.38
CA SER A 6 -33.12 -17.13 -4.14
C SER A 6 -32.39 -16.02 -3.40
N THR A 7 -31.47 -16.42 -2.52
CA THR A 7 -30.51 -15.52 -1.89
C THR A 7 -29.58 -14.99 -2.97
N ILE A 8 -29.85 -13.78 -3.45
CA ILE A 8 -28.96 -13.00 -4.32
C ILE A 8 -27.76 -12.60 -3.45
N SER A 9 -26.69 -13.39 -3.49
CA SER A 9 -25.50 -13.14 -2.66
C SER A 9 -24.20 -13.52 -3.35
N HIS A 10 -23.99 -13.09 -4.58
CA HIS A 10 -22.64 -13.13 -5.14
C HIS A 10 -22.36 -11.85 -5.91
N PHE A 11 -21.57 -10.98 -5.27
CA PHE A 11 -20.87 -9.88 -5.92
C PHE A 11 -20.03 -10.49 -7.05
N LEU A 12 -20.61 -10.45 -8.24
CA LEU A 12 -20.02 -10.94 -9.47
C LEU A 12 -19.02 -9.87 -9.93
N LEU A 13 -17.82 -9.91 -9.35
CA LEU A 13 -16.71 -9.13 -9.87
C LEU A 13 -16.24 -9.79 -11.17
N LEU A 14 -16.88 -9.35 -12.25
CA LEU A 14 -16.47 -9.48 -13.64
C LEU A 14 -16.59 -10.89 -14.26
N ALA A 15 -17.65 -11.06 -15.04
CA ALA A 15 -17.68 -11.97 -16.17
C ALA A 15 -16.60 -11.55 -17.19
N VAL A 16 -15.35 -12.00 -17.00
CA VAL A 16 -14.28 -12.00 -18.03
C VAL A 16 -13.91 -13.44 -18.35
N ALA A 17 -14.92 -14.25 -18.64
CA ALA A 17 -14.76 -15.65 -18.99
C ALA A 17 -15.07 -15.86 -20.48
N ASP A 18 -14.40 -15.11 -21.37
CA ASP A 18 -14.55 -15.33 -22.81
C ASP A 18 -13.23 -15.66 -23.54
N THR A 19 -12.06 -15.39 -22.96
CA THR A 19 -10.78 -15.88 -23.52
C THR A 19 -9.77 -16.18 -22.42
N ARG A 20 -9.45 -17.47 -22.22
CA ARG A 20 -8.47 -17.97 -21.24
C ARG A 20 -7.07 -17.33 -21.41
N GLU A 21 -6.76 -16.88 -22.63
CA GLU A 21 -5.52 -16.17 -22.96
C GLU A 21 -5.47 -14.74 -22.40
N LEU A 22 -6.60 -14.01 -22.41
CA LEU A 22 -6.65 -12.65 -21.89
C LEU A 22 -6.46 -12.63 -20.36
N GLN A 23 -6.96 -13.66 -19.67
CA GLN A 23 -6.79 -13.83 -18.22
C GLN A 23 -5.31 -14.10 -17.85
N LEU A 24 -4.62 -14.97 -18.63
CA LEU A 24 -3.19 -15.23 -18.46
C LEU A 24 -2.35 -13.98 -18.70
N LEU A 25 -2.72 -13.17 -19.70
CA LEU A 25 -2.01 -11.92 -20.01
C LEU A 25 -2.17 -10.90 -18.88
N HIS A 26 -3.38 -10.72 -18.34
CA HIS A 26 -3.60 -9.87 -17.16
C HIS A 26 -2.83 -10.36 -15.93
N PHE A 27 -2.80 -11.66 -15.70
CA PHE A 27 -2.04 -12.26 -14.61
C PHE A 27 -0.54 -11.98 -14.75
N CYS A 28 0.05 -12.24 -15.92
CA CYS A 28 1.46 -11.98 -16.19
C CYS A 28 1.80 -10.49 -16.06
N LEU A 29 0.95 -9.59 -16.58
CA LEU A 29 1.14 -8.15 -16.43
C LEU A 29 1.11 -7.74 -14.96
N PHE A 30 0.07 -8.13 -14.21
CA PHE A 30 -0.04 -7.79 -12.79
C PHE A 30 1.12 -8.33 -11.96
N LEU A 31 1.55 -9.57 -12.23
CA LEU A 31 2.71 -10.18 -11.59
C LEU A 31 3.99 -9.42 -11.90
N SER A 32 4.21 -9.05 -13.16
CA SER A 32 5.41 -8.31 -13.59
C SER A 32 5.49 -6.91 -12.95
N ILE A 33 4.36 -6.18 -12.94
CA ILE A 33 4.25 -4.86 -12.32
C ILE A 33 4.51 -4.98 -10.81
N SER A 34 3.91 -5.98 -10.17
CA SER A 34 4.08 -6.22 -8.74
C SER A 34 5.52 -6.58 -8.38
N LEU A 35 6.19 -7.42 -9.18
CA LEU A 35 7.60 -7.78 -8.96
C LEU A 35 8.53 -6.59 -9.19
N ALA A 36 8.28 -5.80 -10.24
CA ALA A 36 9.03 -4.59 -10.52
C ALA A 36 8.87 -3.56 -9.38
N ALA A 37 7.65 -3.39 -8.85
CA ALA A 37 7.41 -2.55 -7.71
C ALA A 37 8.08 -3.09 -6.43
N LEU A 38 8.03 -4.40 -6.18
CA LEU A 38 8.71 -5.01 -5.04
C LEU A 38 10.22 -4.78 -5.09
N LEU A 39 10.84 -4.99 -6.26
CA LEU A 39 12.24 -4.71 -6.51
C LEU A 39 12.56 -3.23 -6.34
N GLY A 40 11.74 -2.34 -6.90
CA GLY A 40 11.92 -0.90 -6.81
C GLY A 40 11.91 -0.41 -5.36
N ASN A 41 10.91 -0.79 -4.57
CA ASN A 41 10.83 -0.40 -3.15
C ASN A 41 11.94 -1.06 -2.32
N GLY A 42 12.28 -2.32 -2.61
CA GLY A 42 13.40 -3.00 -1.95
C GLY A 42 14.76 -2.34 -2.23
N LEU A 43 14.96 -1.84 -3.46
CA LEU A 43 16.14 -1.06 -3.83
C LEU A 43 16.17 0.29 -3.11
N VAL A 44 15.03 0.98 -2.97
CA VAL A 44 14.96 2.22 -2.18
C VAL A 44 15.37 1.97 -0.73
N ILE A 45 14.84 0.94 -0.09
CA ILE A 45 15.19 0.58 1.29
C ILE A 45 16.68 0.23 1.40
N SER A 46 17.19 -0.54 0.43
CA SER A 46 18.60 -0.96 0.41
C SER A 46 19.53 0.23 0.16
N ALA A 47 19.16 1.16 -0.73
CA ALA A 47 19.90 2.39 -1.01
C ALA A 47 19.96 3.28 0.23
N VAL A 48 18.82 3.44 0.93
CA VAL A 48 18.75 4.10 2.22
C VAL A 48 19.69 3.38 3.20
N ALA A 49 19.53 2.08 3.45
CA ALA A 49 20.36 1.33 4.41
C ALA A 49 21.87 1.37 4.12
N CYS A 50 22.28 1.39 2.85
CA CYS A 50 23.69 1.47 2.45
C CYS A 50 24.27 2.90 2.53
N SER A 51 23.42 3.93 2.46
CA SER A 51 23.87 5.31 2.52
C SER A 51 24.14 5.75 3.96
N HIS A 52 25.41 5.84 4.35
CA HIS A 52 25.82 6.26 5.71
C HIS A 52 25.49 7.75 6.04
N HIS A 53 24.95 8.51 5.08
CA HIS A 53 24.51 9.92 5.21
C HIS A 53 22.99 10.02 5.48
N LEU A 54 22.48 9.15 6.35
CA LEU A 54 21.06 8.93 6.63
C LEU A 54 20.36 10.00 7.49
N HIS A 55 20.99 11.16 7.70
CA HIS A 55 20.53 12.14 8.69
C HIS A 55 19.57 13.20 8.14
N THR A 56 19.01 13.01 6.96
CA THR A 56 17.92 13.86 6.46
C THR A 56 16.55 13.18 6.68
N PRO A 57 15.55 13.92 7.20
CA PRO A 57 14.22 13.39 7.53
C PRO A 57 13.50 12.81 6.32
N MET A 58 13.80 13.33 5.12
CA MET A 58 13.29 12.83 3.85
C MET A 58 13.56 11.33 3.64
N PHE A 59 14.76 10.83 3.99
CA PHE A 59 15.07 9.40 3.86
C PHE A 59 14.28 8.53 4.84
N PHE A 60 13.95 9.05 6.03
CA PHE A 60 13.10 8.36 6.99
C PHE A 60 11.66 8.24 6.47
N PHE A 61 11.10 9.28 5.86
CA PHE A 61 9.78 9.22 5.24
C PHE A 61 9.76 8.30 4.01
N LEU A 62 10.79 8.35 3.17
CA LEU A 62 10.95 7.41 2.04
C LEU A 62 11.01 5.96 2.50
N LEU A 63 11.68 5.67 3.61
CA LEU A 63 11.73 4.33 4.19
C LEU A 63 10.33 3.86 4.63
N ASN A 64 9.57 4.72 5.32
CA ASN A 64 8.19 4.42 5.73
C ASN A 64 7.28 4.21 4.51
N LEU A 65 7.43 5.02 3.46
CA LEU A 65 6.67 4.91 2.22
C LEU A 65 6.97 3.59 1.50
N ALA A 66 8.25 3.23 1.35
CA ALA A 66 8.66 1.98 0.73
C ALA A 66 8.18 0.75 1.53
N LEU A 67 8.19 0.83 2.87
CA LEU A 67 7.68 -0.23 3.73
C LEU A 67 6.15 -0.39 3.60
N SER A 68 5.40 0.71 3.55
CA SER A 68 3.94 0.68 3.32
C SER A 68 3.61 0.04 1.97
N ASN A 69 4.32 0.43 0.92
CA ASN A 69 4.11 -0.10 -0.44
C ASN A 69 4.45 -1.60 -0.51
N LEU A 70 5.56 -2.04 0.11
CA LEU A 70 5.87 -3.47 0.23
C LEU A 70 4.78 -4.23 0.98
N GLY A 71 4.24 -3.67 2.07
CA GLY A 71 3.12 -4.27 2.81
C GLY A 71 1.87 -4.43 1.94
N SER A 72 1.52 -3.40 1.17
CA SER A 72 0.39 -3.42 0.24
C SER A 72 0.55 -4.49 -0.86
N ILE A 73 1.73 -4.56 -1.48
CA ILE A 73 2.03 -5.55 -2.52
C ILE A 73 2.02 -6.97 -1.94
N CYS A 74 2.67 -7.18 -0.78
CA CYS A 74 2.72 -8.49 -0.12
C CYS A 74 1.35 -8.98 0.37
N THR A 75 0.39 -8.11 0.67
CA THR A 75 -0.96 -8.51 1.07
C THR A 75 -1.89 -8.73 -0.14
N THR A 76 -1.66 -7.99 -1.23
CA THR A 76 -2.51 -8.04 -2.44
C THR A 76 -2.11 -9.19 -3.39
N VAL A 77 -0.82 -9.41 -3.60
CA VAL A 77 -0.29 -10.35 -4.60
C VAL A 77 -0.54 -11.82 -4.28
N PRO A 78 -0.29 -12.35 -3.06
CA PRO A 78 -0.50 -13.76 -2.77
C PRO A 78 -1.97 -14.16 -2.93
N LYS A 79 -2.87 -13.21 -2.65
CA LYS A 79 -4.31 -13.42 -2.70
C LYS A 79 -4.83 -13.41 -4.14
N ALA A 80 -4.32 -12.53 -5.00
CA ALA A 80 -4.59 -12.56 -6.43
C ALA A 80 -4.05 -13.86 -7.09
N MET A 81 -2.84 -14.30 -6.70
CA MET A 81 -2.26 -15.55 -7.19
C MET A 81 -3.03 -16.78 -6.71
N HIS A 82 -3.41 -16.85 -5.43
CA HIS A 82 -4.21 -17.96 -4.89
C HIS A 82 -5.59 -18.04 -5.57
N ASN A 83 -6.25 -16.90 -5.75
CA ASN A 83 -7.59 -16.83 -6.37
C ASN A 83 -7.58 -17.23 -7.86
N SER A 84 -6.45 -17.00 -8.57
CA SER A 84 -6.31 -17.41 -9.97
C SER A 84 -5.86 -18.86 -10.16
N LEU A 85 -5.12 -19.44 -9.21
CA LEU A 85 -4.56 -20.79 -9.36
C LEU A 85 -5.52 -21.91 -8.97
N TRP A 86 -6.45 -21.66 -8.05
CA TRP A 86 -7.24 -22.71 -7.41
C TRP A 86 -8.71 -22.81 -7.84
N ASP A 87 -9.16 -21.95 -8.77
CA ASP A 87 -10.55 -21.87 -9.27
C ASP A 87 -11.62 -21.79 -8.15
N THR A 88 -11.20 -21.51 -6.92
CA THR A 88 -12.07 -21.30 -5.77
C THR A 88 -12.49 -19.84 -5.75
N ARG A 89 -13.59 -19.54 -6.45
CA ARG A 89 -14.33 -18.26 -6.47
C ARG A 89 -14.81 -17.73 -5.10
N HIS A 90 -14.34 -18.29 -3.99
CA HIS A 90 -14.82 -17.99 -2.64
C HIS A 90 -13.71 -17.38 -1.80
N ILE A 91 -13.47 -16.08 -2.01
CA ILE A 91 -12.85 -15.26 -0.97
C ILE A 91 -13.84 -15.23 0.20
N SER A 92 -13.41 -15.71 1.38
CA SER A 92 -14.19 -15.56 2.61
C SER A 92 -14.48 -14.07 2.86
N TYR A 93 -15.70 -13.76 3.33
CA TYR A 93 -16.11 -12.39 3.65
C TYR A 93 -15.06 -11.66 4.51
N ALA A 94 -14.54 -12.33 5.55
CA ALA A 94 -13.48 -11.80 6.40
C ALA A 94 -12.18 -11.49 5.63
N GLY A 95 -11.83 -12.32 4.65
CA GLY A 95 -10.69 -12.08 3.78
C GLY A 95 -10.89 -10.87 2.87
N CYS A 96 -12.09 -10.70 2.30
CA CYS A 96 -12.44 -9.53 1.48
C CYS A 96 -12.34 -8.24 2.30
N THR A 97 -12.97 -8.23 3.49
CA THR A 97 -12.93 -7.09 4.41
C THR A 97 -11.49 -6.74 4.81
N ALA A 98 -10.66 -7.73 5.15
CA ALA A 98 -9.25 -7.50 5.46
C ALA A 98 -8.49 -6.89 4.28
N GLN A 99 -8.74 -7.35 3.04
CA GLN A 99 -8.07 -6.81 1.87
C GLN A 99 -8.46 -5.36 1.57
N VAL A 100 -9.75 -5.03 1.63
CA VAL A 100 -10.20 -3.64 1.46
C VAL A 100 -9.61 -2.75 2.55
N PHE A 101 -9.62 -3.22 3.80
CA PHE A 101 -9.01 -2.52 4.93
C PHE A 101 -7.52 -2.22 4.68
N PHE A 102 -6.72 -3.22 4.30
CA PHE A 102 -5.30 -3.03 4.02
C PHE A 102 -5.06 -2.08 2.84
N VAL A 103 -5.87 -2.15 1.78
CA VAL A 103 -5.73 -1.24 0.63
C VAL A 103 -6.01 0.21 1.06
N VAL A 104 -7.13 0.47 1.75
CA VAL A 104 -7.47 1.81 2.23
C VAL A 104 -6.41 2.34 3.20
N PHE A 105 -5.97 1.50 4.13
CA PHE A 105 -4.92 1.84 5.10
C PHE A 105 -3.57 2.18 4.43
N CYS A 106 -3.12 1.35 3.48
CA CYS A 106 -1.87 1.61 2.77
C CYS A 106 -1.95 2.88 1.91
N THR A 107 -3.04 3.06 1.15
CA THR A 107 -3.24 4.24 0.30
C THR A 107 -3.32 5.53 1.13
N THR A 108 -4.07 5.55 2.24
CA THR A 108 -4.15 6.72 3.13
C THR A 108 -2.79 7.02 3.78
N THR A 109 -2.06 5.99 4.23
CA THR A 109 -0.70 6.14 4.76
C THR A 109 0.24 6.75 3.71
N GLU A 110 0.21 6.27 2.48
CA GLU A 110 1.01 6.81 1.36
C GLU A 110 0.67 8.28 1.10
N PHE A 111 -0.61 8.64 1.06
CA PHE A 111 -1.05 10.03 0.89
C PHE A 111 -0.55 10.94 2.02
N TYR A 112 -0.65 10.50 3.28
CA TYR A 112 -0.16 11.29 4.41
C TYR A 112 1.35 11.46 4.38
N LEU A 113 2.11 10.40 4.10
CA LEU A 113 3.56 10.47 3.99
C LEU A 113 4.01 11.39 2.85
N LEU A 114 3.40 11.27 1.66
CA LEU A 114 3.69 12.16 0.53
C LEU A 114 3.35 13.61 0.86
N THR A 115 2.24 13.87 1.55
CA THR A 115 1.85 15.22 1.97
C THR A 115 2.88 15.81 2.94
N ILE A 116 3.35 15.02 3.91
CA ILE A 116 4.39 15.44 4.85
C ILE A 116 5.69 15.73 4.11
N MET A 117 6.08 14.90 3.15
CA MET A 117 7.29 15.13 2.33
C MET A 117 7.20 16.40 1.48
N CYS A 118 6.06 16.65 0.82
CA CYS A 118 5.86 17.89 0.06
C CYS A 118 5.87 19.13 0.97
N TYR A 119 5.35 19.00 2.18
CA TYR A 119 5.38 20.07 3.17
C TYR A 119 6.80 20.33 3.70
N ASP A 120 7.57 19.26 3.96
CA ASP A 120 8.97 19.34 4.39
C ASP A 120 9.84 20.06 3.34
N ASP A 121 9.68 19.70 2.06
CA ASP A 121 10.36 20.37 0.93
C ASP A 121 9.96 21.85 0.81
N TYR A 122 8.68 22.18 1.00
CA TYR A 122 8.21 23.57 0.99
C TYR A 122 8.82 24.40 2.13
N VAL A 123 8.85 23.86 3.35
CA VAL A 123 9.41 24.55 4.53
C VAL A 123 10.92 24.72 4.38
N SER A 124 11.62 23.72 3.83
CA SER A 124 13.06 23.78 3.53
C SER A 124 13.41 24.98 2.62
N ILE A 125 12.59 25.24 1.59
CA ILE A 125 12.77 26.36 0.66
C ILE A 125 12.39 27.69 1.31
N CYS A 126 11.26 27.74 2.00
CA CYS A 126 10.70 29.01 2.50
C CYS A 126 11.34 29.50 3.80
N GLN A 127 11.84 28.61 4.67
CA GLN A 127 12.38 28.98 6.00
C GLN A 127 13.61 28.14 6.41
N PRO A 128 14.76 28.32 5.75
CA PRO A 128 15.97 27.53 6.02
C PRO A 128 16.51 27.67 7.45
N LEU A 129 16.28 28.81 8.12
CA LEU A 129 16.80 29.08 9.48
C LEU A 129 16.01 28.36 10.60
N HIS A 130 14.73 28.03 10.37
CA HIS A 130 13.90 27.27 11.34
C HIS A 130 13.89 25.76 11.03
N TYR A 131 14.30 25.37 9.81
CA TYR A 131 14.32 23.98 9.37
C TYR A 131 15.27 23.10 10.22
N GLU A 132 16.47 23.62 10.56
CA GLU A 132 17.45 22.93 11.42
C GLU A 132 16.93 22.57 12.82
N THR A 133 15.98 23.35 13.37
CA THR A 133 15.38 23.05 14.69
C THR A 133 14.14 22.16 14.59
N PHE A 134 13.44 22.17 13.46
CA PHE A 134 12.32 21.26 13.19
C PHE A 134 12.79 19.82 12.88
N LEU A 135 14.02 19.67 12.38
CA LEU A 135 14.67 18.40 12.03
C LEU A 135 15.13 17.54 13.22
N ALA A 136 14.65 17.79 14.43
CA ALA A 136 14.89 16.86 15.52
C ALA A 136 14.28 15.50 15.13
N SER A 137 15.10 14.45 15.05
CA SER A 137 14.69 13.06 14.72
C SER A 137 13.41 12.61 15.46
N ARG A 138 13.19 13.12 16.67
CA ARG A 138 11.97 12.88 17.47
C ARG A 138 10.70 13.46 16.84
N ALA A 139 10.72 14.67 16.31
CA ALA A 139 9.57 15.28 15.66
C ALA A 139 9.17 14.51 14.39
N CYS A 140 10.15 14.07 13.61
CA CYS A 140 9.96 13.23 12.44
C CYS A 140 9.29 11.89 12.79
N ALA A 141 9.75 11.23 13.86
CA ALA A 141 9.12 10.01 14.37
C ALA A 141 7.66 10.23 14.84
N HIS A 142 7.38 11.35 15.52
CA HIS A 142 6.02 11.70 15.93
C HIS A 142 5.10 11.97 14.74
N MET A 143 5.58 12.68 13.70
CA MET A 143 4.80 12.93 12.49
C MET A 143 4.49 11.65 11.73
N ALA A 144 5.47 10.75 11.59
CA ALA A 144 5.22 9.43 11.00
C ALA A 144 4.22 8.63 11.83
N ALA A 145 4.38 8.57 13.15
CA ALA A 145 3.43 7.89 14.02
C ALA A 145 2.00 8.45 13.90
N ALA A 146 1.86 9.78 13.78
CA ALA A 146 0.58 10.43 13.54
C ALA A 146 0.00 10.07 12.15
N ALA A 147 0.82 9.98 11.11
CA ALA A 147 0.40 9.54 9.78
C ALA A 147 -0.10 8.08 9.79
N TRP A 148 0.62 7.18 10.46
CA TRP A 148 0.19 5.79 10.63
C TRP A 148 -1.10 5.68 11.45
N ALA A 149 -1.23 6.46 12.53
CA ALA A 149 -2.43 6.44 13.37
C ALA A 149 -3.66 7.01 12.65
N SER A 150 -3.51 8.11 11.91
CA SER A 150 -4.60 8.71 11.13
C SER A 150 -5.05 7.79 10.01
N ALA A 151 -4.12 7.23 9.23
CA ALA A 151 -4.45 6.22 8.21
C ALA A 151 -5.18 5.01 8.79
N PHE A 152 -4.78 4.56 9.99
CA PHE A 152 -5.46 3.46 10.68
C PHE A 152 -6.90 3.80 11.05
N LEU A 153 -7.13 5.01 11.57
CA LEU A 153 -8.47 5.49 11.92
C LEU A 153 -9.35 5.66 10.68
N ASP A 154 -8.79 6.20 9.59
CA ASP A 154 -9.52 6.37 8.32
C ASP A 154 -9.88 5.03 7.67
N ALA A 155 -9.03 4.02 7.80
CA ALA A 155 -9.34 2.69 7.31
C ALA A 155 -10.40 1.97 8.17
N LEU A 156 -10.61 2.41 9.42
CA LEU A 156 -11.57 1.82 10.37
C LEU A 156 -12.97 2.43 10.28
N MET A 157 -13.08 3.72 9.91
CA MET A 157 -14.36 4.44 9.75
C MET A 157 -15.09 4.06 8.46
#